data_AF-A0A961KJF8-F1
#
_entry.id   AF-A0A961KJF8-F1
#
_cell.length_a   1.000
_cell.length_b   1.000
_cell.length_c   1.000
_cell.angle_alpha   90.00
_cell.angle_beta   90.00
_cell.angle_gamma   90.00
#
_symmetry.space_group_name_H-M   'P 1'
#
loop_
_entity.id
_entity.type
_entity.pdbx_description
1 polymer ?
#
loop_
_entity_poly.entity_id
_entity_poly.type
_entity_poly.pdbx_seq_one_letter_code
_entity_poly.pdbx_strand_id
1 'polypeptide(L)' 'NDHPIHLHGMSFLPLTSNLRDIARNWTDTALLLQYETMDVALVADNPGDWAFHCHVIEHQKTGLAGYLRVT' A
#
# COMPACT_ATOMS: atom_id res chain seq x y z
N ASN A 1 -0.36 16.30 -0.92
CA ASN A 1 0.11 15.57 0.28
C ASN A 1 0.01 14.12 -0.11
N ASP A 2 1.06 13.60 -0.74
CA ASP A 2 1.00 12.28 -1.37
C ASP A 2 1.46 11.22 -0.38
N HIS A 3 0.93 10.02 -0.52
CA HIS A 3 1.13 8.95 0.45
C HIS A 3 1.76 7.74 -0.24
N PRO A 4 3.07 7.50 -0.09
CA PRO A 4 3.66 6.21 -0.46
C PRO A 4 3.14 5.15 0.51
N ILE A 5 2.14 4.38 0.10
CA ILE A 5 1.52 3.33 0.91
C ILE A 5 2.35 2.06 0.78
N HIS A 6 2.83 1.55 1.92
CA HIS A 6 3.71 0.40 2.03
C HIS A 6 3.06 -0.74 2.83
N LEU A 7 3.29 -1.98 2.40
CA LEU A 7 2.85 -3.21 3.06
C LEU A 7 4.06 -4.10 3.41
N HIS A 8 4.14 -4.53 4.66
CA HIS A 8 5.18 -5.46 5.10
C HIS A 8 4.84 -6.91 4.71
N GLY A 9 5.86 -7.75 4.60
CA GLY A 9 5.73 -9.21 4.50
C GLY A 9 5.19 -9.77 3.17
N MET A 10 4.59 -8.95 2.32
CA MET A 10 4.00 -9.34 1.05
C MET A 10 4.21 -8.23 0.00
N SER A 11 4.15 -8.60 -1.27
CA SER A 11 4.06 -7.66 -2.39
C SER A 11 2.63 -7.60 -2.93
N PHE A 12 2.26 -6.46 -3.51
CA PHE A 12 1.00 -6.28 -4.22
C PHE A 12 1.23 -5.79 -5.65
N LEU A 13 0.22 -5.98 -6.49
CA LEU A 13 0.17 -5.59 -7.88
C LEU A 13 -0.85 -4.45 -8.03
N PRO A 14 -0.43 -3.23 -8.38
CA PRO A 14 -1.36 -2.17 -8.77
C PRO A 14 -2.12 -2.57 -10.03
N LEU A 15 -3.44 -2.37 -10.03
CA LEU A 15 -4.34 -2.78 -11.12
C LEU A 15 -4.82 -1.57 -11.92
N THR A 16 -5.45 -0.62 -11.24
CA THR A 16 -6.12 0.54 -11.82
C THR A 16 -5.95 1.74 -10.90
N SER A 17 -6.00 2.94 -11.48
CA SER A 17 -6.11 4.21 -10.78
C SER A 17 -7.18 5.05 -11.46
N ASN A 18 -7.95 5.81 -10.68
CA ASN A 18 -8.93 6.77 -11.21
C ASN A 18 -8.29 8.05 -11.78
N LEU A 19 -6.99 8.29 -11.59
CA LEU A 19 -6.33 9.55 -11.99
C LEU A 19 -5.26 9.38 -13.07
N ARG A 20 -4.72 8.17 -13.28
CA ARG A 20 -3.59 7.96 -14.20
C ARG A 20 -3.45 6.50 -14.61
N ASP A 21 -2.75 6.30 -15.72
CA ASP A 21 -2.20 4.99 -16.05
C ASP A 21 -1.06 4.64 -15.10
N ILE A 22 -1.04 3.39 -14.65
CA ILE A 22 -0.04 2.87 -13.71
C ILE A 22 0.60 1.60 -14.26
N ALA A 23 1.89 1.43 -13.97
CA ALA A 23 2.59 0.20 -14.31
C ALA A 23 2.12 -0.94 -13.40
N ARG A 24 1.78 -2.07 -14.00
CA ARG A 24 1.36 -3.28 -13.29
C ARG A 24 2.57 -4.13 -12.92
N ASN A 25 3.43 -3.57 -12.08
CA ASN A 25 4.61 -4.25 -11.53
C ASN A 25 4.37 -4.61 -10.07
N TRP A 26 4.84 -5.78 -9.65
CA TRP A 26 4.82 -6.15 -8.23
C TRP A 26 5.69 -5.18 -7.43
N THR A 27 5.15 -4.71 -6.32
CA THR A 27 5.81 -3.75 -5.42
C THR A 27 5.32 -3.96 -3.99
N ASP A 28 6.13 -3.56 -3.01
CA ASP A 28 5.70 -3.43 -1.61
C ASP A 28 5.16 -2.03 -1.30
N THR A 29 5.35 -1.06 -2.22
CA THR A 29 5.02 0.34 -2.02
C THR A 29 4.46 0.98 -3.29
N ALA A 30 3.37 1.74 -3.17
CA ALA A 30 2.83 2.55 -4.25
C ALA A 30 2.53 3.98 -3.78
N LEU A 31 2.90 4.97 -4.58
CA LEU A 31 2.55 6.37 -4.34
C LEU A 31 1.05 6.57 -4.61
N LEU A 32 0.28 6.97 -3.60
CA LEU A 32 -1.12 7.36 -3.72
C LEU A 32 -1.22 8.88 -3.73
N LEU A 33 -1.70 9.45 -4.84
CA LEU A 33 -1.88 10.89 -5.00
C LEU A 33 -3.14 11.37 -4.26
N GLN A 34 -3.24 12.69 -4.07
CA GLN A 34 -4.45 13.30 -3.53
C GLN A 34 -5.68 12.99 -4.42
N TYR A 35 -6.77 12.52 -3.80
CA TYR A 35 -8.01 12.06 -4.47
C TYR A 35 -7.85 10.83 -5.38
N GLU A 36 -6.69 10.16 -5.34
CA GLU A 36 -6.49 8.91 -6.05
C GLU A 36 -7.15 7.75 -5.29
N THR A 37 -7.86 6.90 -6.02
CA THR A 37 -8.26 5.56 -5.61
C THR A 37 -7.51 4.59 -6.52
N MET A 38 -6.74 3.69 -5.90
CA MET A 38 -5.95 2.69 -6.60
C MET A 38 -6.41 1.30 -6.16
N ASP A 39 -6.80 0.46 -7.12
CA ASP A 39 -7.06 -0.95 -6.84
C ASP A 39 -5.74 -1.73 -6.89
N VAL A 40 -5.55 -2.63 -5.93
CA VAL A 40 -4.37 -3.49 -5.85
C VAL A 40 -4.79 -4.94 -5.61
N ALA A 41 -3.99 -5.89 -6.07
CA ALA A 41 -4.15 -7.31 -5.76
C ALA A 41 -2.92 -7.86 -5.03
N LEU A 42 -3.12 -8.77 -4.09
CA LEU A 42 -2.04 -9.48 -3.41
C LEU A 42 -2.46 -10.92 -3.14
N VAL A 43 -1.47 -11.79 -2.93
CA VAL A 43 -1.69 -13.15 -2.41
C VAL A 43 -1.33 -13.11 -0.93
N ALA A 44 -2.30 -13.46 -0.07
CA ALA A 44 -2.11 -13.47 1.38
C ALA A 44 -1.58 -14.83 1.85
N ASP A 45 -0.37 -15.19 1.41
CA ASP A 45 0.26 -16.50 1.63
C ASP A 45 1.33 -16.50 2.74
N ASN A 46 1.55 -15.35 3.38
CA ASN A 46 2.52 -15.20 4.47
C ASN A 46 1.78 -14.88 5.79
N PRO A 47 1.55 -15.87 6.68
CA PRO A 47 0.86 -15.65 7.95
C PRO A 47 1.60 -14.67 8.87
N GLY A 48 0.86 -13.76 9.51
CA GLY A 48 1.43 -12.74 10.38
C GLY A 48 0.56 -11.50 10.53
N ASP A 49 1.01 -10.59 11.39
CA ASP A 49 0.46 -9.25 11.53
C ASP A 49 1.38 -8.26 10.82
N TRP A 50 1.02 -7.88 9.59
CA TRP A 50 1.87 -7.07 8.72
C TRP A 50 1.50 -5.61 8.79
N ALA A 51 2.48 -4.75 9.09
CA ALA A 51 2.26 -3.32 9.11
C ALA A 51 1.90 -2.81 7.70
N PHE A 52 0.89 -1.94 7.64
CA PHE A 52 0.40 -1.29 6.43
C PHE A 52 0.28 0.20 6.70
N HIS A 53 1.11 1.02 6.07
CA HIS A 53 1.25 2.42 6.48
C HIS A 53 1.79 3.33 5.38
N CYS A 54 1.70 4.64 5.60
CA CYS A 54 2.45 5.61 4.81
C CYS A 54 3.95 5.50 5.08
N HIS A 55 4.78 5.56 4.05
CA HIS A 55 6.24 5.55 4.18
C HIS A 55 6.83 6.97 4.37
N VAL A 56 5.98 7.99 4.47
CA VAL A 56 6.37 9.28 5.06
C VAL A 56 6.28 9.13 6.57
N ILE A 57 7.43 9.16 7.24
CA ILE A 57 7.55 8.78 8.66
C ILE A 57 6.71 9.67 9.58
N GLU A 58 6.54 10.95 9.22
CA GLU A 58 5.68 11.89 9.95
C GLU A 58 4.22 11.44 9.87
N HIS A 59 3.74 11.02 8.69
CA HIS A 59 2.36 10.51 8.52
C HIS A 59 2.15 9.20 9.27
N GLN A 60 3.12 8.28 9.19
CA GLN A 60 3.09 7.03 9.95
C GLN A 60 2.98 7.30 11.46
N LYS A 61 3.89 8.13 12.01
CA LYS A 61 3.95 8.43 13.44
C LYS A 61 2.75 9.21 13.95
N THR A 62 2.07 9.95 13.07
CA THR A 62 0.86 10.73 13.42
C THR A 62 -0.44 9.98 13.14
N GLY A 63 -0.39 8.71 12.71
CA GLY A 63 -1.53 7.79 12.74
C GLY A 63 -1.92 7.17 11.40
N LEU A 64 -1.25 7.48 10.29
CA LEU A 64 -1.50 6.82 8.99
C LEU A 64 -0.83 5.44 8.91
N ALA A 65 -1.26 4.56 9.80
CA ALA A 65 -0.76 3.20 9.97
C ALA A 65 -1.86 2.24 10.42
N GLY A 66 -1.75 0.98 10.02
CA GLY A 66 -2.62 -0.12 10.39
C GLY A 66 -1.90 -1.46 10.20
N TYR A 67 -2.65 -2.56 10.30
CA TYR A 67 -2.13 -3.92 10.13
C TYR A 67 -3.06 -4.77 9.26
N LEU A 68 -2.48 -5.64 8.44
CA LEU A 68 -3.16 -6.77 7.82
C LEU A 68 -2.81 -8.04 8.58
N ARG A 69 -3.82 -8.70 9.15
CA ARG A 69 -3.68 -10.02 9.78
C ARG A 69 -3.95 -11.10 8.73
N VAL A 70 -2.97 -11.98 8.53
CA VAL A 70 -3.07 -13.17 7.67
C VAL A 70 -3.00 -14.41 8.56
N THR A 71 -4.02 -15.25 8.49
CA THR A 71 -4.21 -16.47 9.31
C THR A 71 -4.55 -17.67 8.47
#